data_AF-A0A914V946-F1
#
_entry.id   AF-A0A914V946-F1
#
_cell.length_a   1.000
_cell.length_b   1.000
_cell.length_c   1.000
_cell.angle_alpha   90.00
_cell.angle_beta   90.00
_cell.angle_gamma   90.00
#
_symmetry.space_group_name_H-M   'P 1'
#
loop_
_entity.id
_entity.type
_entity.pdbx_description
1 polymer ?
#
loop_
_entity_poly.entity_id
_entity_poly.type
_entity_poly.pdbx_seq_one_letter_code
_entity_poly.pdbx_strand_id
1 'polypeptide(L)'
;SYVGEPIQCWVPAHFTDGWEEYVENYCFVENTYWVKMENDLPNSVAERQKLQLSYYQWVPFVLLLQAVMFILPHILWRMLNWLSGIQVRAIITMASTPDDGSTGVSIQTVNMIARHLKA
;
A
#
# COMPACT_ATOMS: atom_id res chain seq x y z
N SER A 1 -2.78 25.65 -14.47
CA SER A 1 -1.48 25.02 -14.80
C SER A 1 -1.72 23.54 -14.89
N TYR A 2 -1.53 22.92 -16.05
CA TYR A 2 -1.93 21.53 -16.37
C TYR A 2 -1.27 20.39 -15.56
N VAL A 3 -0.51 20.69 -14.51
CA VAL A 3 0.19 19.68 -13.70
C VAL A 3 -0.42 19.68 -12.30
N GLY A 4 -1.22 18.65 -12.02
CA GLY A 4 -1.85 18.43 -10.70
C GLY A 4 -3.38 18.35 -10.73
N GLU A 5 -4.01 18.74 -11.82
CA GLU A 5 -5.47 18.65 -11.98
C GLU A 5 -5.85 17.23 -12.46
N PRO A 6 -6.71 16.49 -11.72
CA PRO A 6 -7.00 15.08 -12.01
C PRO A 6 -7.93 14.89 -13.22
N ILE A 7 -8.68 15.92 -13.60
CA ILE A 7 -9.60 15.93 -14.75
C ILE A 7 -9.74 17.35 -15.29
N GLN A 8 -9.87 17.48 -16.61
CA GLN A 8 -10.18 18.74 -17.29
C GLN A 8 -11.52 18.60 -18.00
N CYS A 9 -12.42 19.56 -17.79
CA CYS A 9 -13.77 19.50 -18.31
C CYS A 9 -13.97 20.51 -19.46
N TRP A 10 -14.64 20.09 -20.53
CA TRP A 10 -15.11 21.03 -21.53
C TRP A 10 -16.32 21.80 -20.98
N VAL A 11 -16.10 23.03 -20.53
CA VAL A 11 -17.13 23.92 -19.96
C VAL A 11 -17.55 25.03 -20.93
N PRO A 12 -18.75 25.63 -20.78
CA PRO A 12 -19.18 26.74 -21.63
C PRO A 12 -18.27 27.97 -21.48
N ALA A 13 -18.01 28.69 -22.59
CA ALA A 13 -17.09 29.84 -22.61
C ALA A 13 -17.53 31.06 -21.76
N HIS A 14 -18.75 31.06 -21.20
CA HIS A 14 -19.23 32.10 -20.30
C HIS A 14 -18.87 31.82 -18.82
N PHE A 15 -18.26 30.66 -18.53
CA PHE A 15 -17.84 30.34 -17.17
C PHE A 15 -16.57 31.11 -16.84
N THR A 16 -16.52 31.69 -15.64
CA THR A 16 -15.29 32.28 -15.09
C THR A 16 -14.41 31.15 -14.55
N ASP A 17 -13.10 31.39 -14.41
CA ASP A 17 -12.12 30.41 -13.94
C ASP A 17 -12.55 29.67 -12.65
N GLY A 18 -13.17 30.35 -11.67
CA GLY A 18 -13.65 29.70 -10.44
C GLY A 18 -14.84 28.73 -10.64
N TRP A 19 -15.65 28.93 -11.68
CA TRP A 19 -16.71 27.98 -12.04
C TRP A 19 -16.16 26.77 -12.77
N GLU A 20 -15.10 26.94 -13.56
CA GLU A 20 -14.38 25.84 -14.21
C GLU A 20 -13.78 24.91 -13.14
N GLU A 21 -13.04 25.44 -12.17
CA GLU A 21 -12.48 24.67 -11.06
C GLU A 21 -13.57 23.95 -10.23
N TYR A 22 -14.72 24.60 -10.02
CA TYR A 22 -15.85 23.97 -9.33
C TYR A 22 -16.40 22.76 -10.12
N VAL A 23 -16.60 22.92 -11.43
CA VAL A 23 -17.12 21.83 -12.28
C VAL A 23 -16.12 20.68 -12.34
N GLU A 24 -14.82 20.97 -12.45
CA GLU A 24 -13.78 19.95 -12.48
C GLU A 24 -13.74 19.14 -11.17
N ASN A 25 -13.78 19.81 -10.02
CA ASN A 25 -13.85 19.15 -8.72
C ASN A 25 -15.14 18.32 -8.58
N TYR A 26 -16.26 18.86 -9.03
CA TYR A 26 -17.54 18.14 -9.00
C TYR A 26 -17.49 16.88 -9.88
N CYS A 27 -17.00 16.99 -11.11
CA CYS A 27 -16.84 15.87 -12.04
C CYS A 27 -15.81 14.83 -11.59
N PHE A 28 -14.80 15.23 -10.80
CA PHE A 28 -13.82 14.31 -10.23
C PHE A 28 -14.40 13.48 -9.06
N VAL A 29 -15.18 14.12 -8.19
CA VAL A 29 -15.76 13.46 -7.01
C VAL A 29 -16.99 12.63 -7.37
N GLU A 30 -17.77 13.06 -8.34
CA GLU A 30 -18.93 12.31 -8.82
C GLU A 30 -18.56 11.18 -9.77
N ASN A 31 -19.41 10.15 -9.83
CA ASN A 31 -19.19 9.02 -10.74
C ASN A 31 -19.40 9.45 -12.20
N THR A 32 -18.35 9.38 -13.01
CA THR A 32 -18.42 9.61 -14.47
C THR A 32 -18.80 8.33 -15.20
N TYR A 33 -19.37 8.45 -16.41
CA TYR A 33 -19.69 7.32 -17.27
C TYR A 33 -19.10 7.52 -18.67
N TRP A 34 -18.79 6.43 -19.35
CA TRP A 34 -18.21 6.48 -20.69
C TRP A 34 -19.24 6.09 -21.76
N VAL A 35 -19.25 6.85 -22.87
CA VAL A 35 -20.10 6.62 -24.04
C VAL A 35 -19.22 6.70 -25.30
N LYS A 36 -19.47 5.80 -26.25
CA LYS A 36 -18.85 5.85 -27.59
C LYS A 36 -19.37 7.06 -28.36
N MET A 37 -18.50 7.73 -29.11
CA MET A 37 -18.86 8.95 -29.84
C MET A 37 -19.92 8.71 -30.92
N GLU A 38 -20.07 7.47 -31.40
CA GLU A 38 -21.07 7.08 -32.40
C GLU A 38 -22.46 6.80 -31.81
N ASN A 39 -22.58 6.67 -30.49
CA ASN A 39 -23.83 6.35 -29.81
C ASN A 39 -24.50 7.63 -29.28
N ASP A 40 -25.83 7.65 -29.31
CA ASP A 40 -26.61 8.68 -28.61
C ASP A 40 -26.37 8.63 -27.10
N LEU A 41 -26.49 9.80 -26.45
CA LEU A 41 -26.40 9.88 -25.01
C LEU A 41 -27.53 9.07 -24.37
N PRO A 42 -27.24 8.22 -23.36
CA PRO A 42 -28.26 7.43 -22.69
C PRO A 42 -29.33 8.34 -22.07
N ASN A 43 -30.58 8.10 -22.42
CA ASN A 43 -31.73 8.90 -21.95
C ASN A 43 -32.19 8.49 -20.55
N SER A 44 -31.90 7.24 -20.14
CA SER A 44 -32.33 6.71 -18.84
C SER A 44 -31.21 6.80 -17.79
N VAL A 45 -31.59 7.16 -16.56
CA VAL A 45 -30.66 7.21 -15.41
C VAL A 45 -30.09 5.83 -15.10
N ALA A 46 -30.91 4.78 -15.25
CA ALA A 46 -30.50 3.40 -14.98
C ALA A 46 -29.40 2.91 -15.95
N GLU A 47 -29.42 3.35 -17.20
CA GLU A 47 -28.40 3.02 -18.19
C GLU A 47 -27.10 3.78 -17.94
N ARG A 48 -27.17 5.06 -17.54
CA ARG A 48 -26.00 5.84 -17.11
C ARG A 48 -25.29 5.19 -15.92
N GLN A 49 -26.05 4.76 -14.91
CA GLN A 49 -25.50 4.10 -13.72
C GLN A 49 -24.74 2.82 -14.05
N LYS A 50 -25.21 2.03 -15.03
CA LYS A 50 -24.52 0.80 -15.46
C LYS A 50 -23.17 1.06 -16.12
N LEU A 51 -22.97 2.26 -16.67
CA LEU A 51 -21.76 2.68 -17.38
C LEU A 51 -20.80 3.49 -16.49
N GLN A 52 -21.12 3.66 -15.21
CA GLN A 52 -20.32 4.46 -14.28
C GLN A 52 -18.97 3.81 -13.96
N LEU A 53 -17.94 4.65 -13.88
CA LEU A 53 -16.55 4.29 -13.65
C LEU A 53 -16.16 4.57 -12.19
N SER A 54 -16.63 3.76 -11.25
CA SER A 54 -16.35 3.97 -9.82
C SER A 54 -14.96 3.54 -9.34
N TYR A 55 -14.16 2.87 -10.20
CA TYR A 55 -12.91 2.25 -9.75
C TYR A 55 -11.80 3.26 -9.39
N TYR A 56 -11.75 4.43 -10.05
CA TYR A 56 -10.72 5.44 -9.81
C TYR A 56 -10.69 5.95 -8.36
N GLN A 57 -11.86 6.01 -7.71
CA GLN A 57 -11.96 6.40 -6.31
C GLN A 57 -11.30 5.39 -5.35
N TRP A 58 -11.32 4.10 -5.72
CA TRP A 58 -10.81 3.01 -4.87
C TRP A 58 -9.34 2.69 -5.08
N VAL A 59 -8.78 3.01 -6.26
CA VAL A 59 -7.36 2.80 -6.59
C VAL A 59 -6.39 3.25 -5.48
N PRO A 60 -6.44 4.50 -4.95
CA PRO A 60 -5.48 4.92 -3.93
C PRO A 60 -5.58 4.12 -2.62
N PHE A 61 -6.79 3.71 -2.22
CA PHE A 61 -6.98 2.89 -1.01
C PHE A 61 -6.45 1.47 -1.19
N VAL A 62 -6.68 0.87 -2.36
CA VAL A 62 -6.16 -0.46 -2.69
C VAL A 62 -4.64 -0.44 -2.73
N LEU A 63 -4.03 0.59 -3.32
CA LEU A 63 -2.56 0.74 -3.35
C LEU A 63 -1.97 0.91 -1.94
N LEU A 64 -2.63 1.67 -1.07
CA LEU A 64 -2.21 1.81 0.33
C LEU A 64 -2.32 0.48 1.09
N LEU A 65 -3.43 -0.24 0.93
CA LEU A 65 -3.60 -1.56 1.52
C LEU A 65 -2.53 -2.54 1.03
N GLN A 66 -2.26 -2.54 -0.27
CA GLN A 66 -1.24 -3.39 -0.87
C GLN A 66 0.16 -3.07 -0.31
N ALA A 67 0.51 -1.79 -0.16
CA ALA A 67 1.76 -1.38 0.46
C ALA A 67 1.87 -1.88 1.92
N VAL A 68 0.79 -1.76 2.70
CA VAL A 68 0.73 -2.30 4.07
C VAL A 68 0.91 -3.82 4.06
N MET A 69 0.21 -4.54 3.19
CA MET A 69 0.30 -6.00 3.09
C MET A 69 1.72 -6.50 2.76
N PHE A 70 2.49 -5.76 1.96
CA PHE A 70 3.89 -6.09 1.69
C PHE A 70 4.81 -5.85 2.89
N ILE A 71 4.49 -4.89 3.76
CA ILE A 71 5.27 -4.58 4.96
C ILE A 71 4.92 -5.56 6.11
N LEU A 72 3.68 -6.08 6.15
CA LEU A 72 3.22 -7.05 7.15
C LEU A 72 4.17 -8.23 7.39
N PRO A 73 4.64 -8.99 6.38
CA PRO A 73 5.53 -10.14 6.63
C PRO A 73 6.84 -9.73 7.31
N HIS A 74 7.38 -8.56 7.00
CA HIS A 74 8.58 -8.05 7.65
C HIS A 74 8.33 -7.67 9.11
N ILE A 75 7.20 -6.99 9.39
CA ILE A 75 6.81 -6.65 10.76
C ILE A 75 6.53 -7.92 11.58
N LEU A 76 5.80 -8.88 11.01
CA LEU A 76 5.52 -10.15 11.66
C LEU A 76 6.80 -10.91 11.99
N TRP A 77 7.73 -11.01 11.04
CA TRP A 77 9.04 -11.62 11.29
C TRP A 77 9.76 -10.93 12.46
N ARG A 78 9.82 -9.59 12.45
CA ARG A 78 10.51 -8.82 13.48
C ARG A 78 9.83 -8.93 14.85
N MET A 79 8.50 -8.96 14.88
CA MET A 79 7.70 -9.13 16.09
C MET A 79 7.86 -10.52 16.69
N LEU A 80 7.79 -11.57 15.85
CA LEU A 80 8.04 -12.95 16.27
C LEU A 80 9.45 -13.11 16.83
N ASN A 81 10.47 -12.53 16.17
CA ASN A 81 11.84 -12.53 16.69
C ASN A 81 11.95 -11.82 18.06
N TRP A 82 11.19 -10.75 18.29
CA TRP A 82 11.18 -10.05 19.57
C TRP A 82 10.49 -10.88 20.67
N LEU A 83 9.36 -11.51 20.36
CA LEU A 83 8.62 -12.38 21.29
C LEU A 83 9.36 -13.67 21.62
N SER A 84 10.10 -14.24 20.67
CA SER A 84 10.85 -15.48 20.90
C SER A 84 11.99 -15.32 21.90
N GLY A 85 12.40 -14.10 22.28
CA GLY A 85 13.51 -13.85 23.21
C GLY A 85 14.90 -14.28 22.70
N ILE A 86 14.94 -14.97 21.55
CA ILE A 86 16.14 -15.42 20.88
C ILE A 86 16.62 -14.30 19.96
N GLN A 87 17.67 -13.59 20.38
CA GLN A 87 18.33 -12.61 19.53
C GLN A 87 19.08 -13.33 18.41
N VAL A 88 18.40 -13.63 17.30
CA VAL A 88 19.00 -14.25 16.10
C VAL A 88 20.21 -13.46 15.61
N ARG A 89 20.19 -12.12 15.75
CA ARG A 89 21.35 -11.25 15.46
C ARG A 89 22.56 -11.58 16.34
N ALA A 90 22.37 -11.80 17.65
CA ALA A 90 23.45 -12.16 18.55
C ALA A 90 24.03 -13.55 18.21
N ILE A 91 23.20 -14.51 17.82
CA ILE A 91 23.64 -15.84 17.38
C ILE A 91 24.44 -15.74 16.08
N ILE A 92 23.97 -14.96 15.10
CA ILE A 92 24.68 -14.78 13.82
C ILE A 92 26.00 -14.05 14.04
N THR A 93 26.05 -13.03 14.91
CA THR A 93 27.30 -12.34 15.26
C THR A 93 28.29 -13.26 15.96
N MET A 94 27.83 -14.11 16.88
CA MET A 94 28.67 -15.14 17.53
C MET A 94 29.12 -16.26 16.58
N ALA A 95 28.32 -16.59 15.57
CA ALA A 95 28.70 -17.58 14.55
C ALA A 95 29.63 -17.01 13.46
N SER A 96 29.65 -15.69 13.29
CA SER A 96 30.47 -15.00 12.28
C SER A 96 31.85 -14.60 12.80
N THR A 97 32.10 -14.67 14.12
CA THR A 97 33.46 -14.54 14.67
C THR A 97 34.27 -15.78 14.29
N PRO A 98 35.46 -15.62 13.65
CA PRO A 98 36.34 -16.74 13.34
C PRO A 98 36.66 -17.55 14.60
N ASP A 99 36.52 -18.88 14.50
CA ASP A 99 36.79 -19.84 15.56
C ASP A 99 38.28 -19.86 15.90
N ASP A 100 38.72 -19.00 16.83
CA ASP A 100 39.99 -19.16 17.54
C ASP A 100 39.82 -20.27 18.57
N GLY A 101 39.74 -21.52 18.08
CA GLY A 101 40.12 -22.79 18.73
C GLY A 101 39.85 -23.01 20.23
N SER A 102 38.88 -22.33 20.83
CA SER A 102 38.62 -22.38 22.26
C SER A 102 37.35 -23.21 22.52
N THR A 103 37.57 -24.51 22.64
CA THR A 103 36.62 -25.57 23.01
C THR A 103 35.76 -25.26 24.26
N GLY A 104 36.10 -24.23 25.03
CA GLY A 104 35.30 -23.74 26.18
C GLY A 104 34.11 -22.85 25.80
N VAL A 105 34.18 -22.07 24.71
CA VAL A 105 33.10 -21.14 24.33
C VAL A 105 31.90 -21.90 23.75
N SER A 106 32.15 -22.89 22.90
CA SER A 106 31.11 -23.74 22.30
C SER A 106 30.23 -24.45 23.34
N ILE A 107 30.82 -24.97 24.43
CA ILE A 107 30.09 -25.66 25.50
C ILE A 107 29.26 -24.69 26.34
N GLN A 108 29.72 -23.45 26.54
CA GLN A 108 28.95 -22.41 27.24
C GLN A 108 27.77 -21.92 26.39
N THR A 109 27.97 -21.75 25.08
CA THR A 109 26.92 -21.35 24.13
C THR A 109 25.85 -22.43 24.00
N VAL A 110 26.24 -23.71 23.89
CA VAL A 110 25.29 -24.84 23.87
C VAL A 110 24.50 -24.93 25.17
N ASN A 111 25.13 -24.72 26.33
CA ASN A 111 24.42 -24.69 27.62
C ASN A 111 23.47 -23.50 27.78
N MET A 112 23.84 -22.33 27.24
CA MET A 112 22.99 -21.13 27.27
C MET A 112 21.76 -21.31 26.35
N ILE A 113 21.95 -21.88 25.16
CA ILE A 113 20.86 -22.24 24.22
C ILE A 113 19.97 -23.34 24.82
N ALA A 114 20.55 -24.38 25.41
CA ALA A 114 19.80 -25.46 26.06
C ALA A 114 18.98 -24.97 27.27
N ARG A 115 19.46 -23.95 28.00
CA ARG A 115 18.69 -23.30 29.07
C ARG A 115 17.51 -22.50 28.54
N HIS A 116 17.65 -21.83 27.39
CA HIS A 116 16.56 -21.07 26.77
C HIS A 116 15.51 -21.94 26.07
N LEU A 117 15.85 -23.16 25.66
CA LEU A 117 14.91 -24.13 25.07
C LEU A 117 14.11 -24.94 26.11
N LYS A 118 14.46 -24.86 27.40
CA LYS A 118 13.83 -25.65 28.48
C LYS A 118 12.80 -24.87 29.32
N ALA A 119 12.58 -23.59 29.00
CA ALA A 119 11.49 -22.77 29.51
C ALA A 119 10.32 -22.78 28.52
#